data_AF-A0A0K1PYC5-F1
#
_entry.id   AF-A0A0K1PYC5-F1
#
_cell.length_a   1.000
_cell.length_b   1.000
_cell.length_c   1.000
_cell.angle_alpha   90.00
_cell.angle_beta   90.00
_cell.angle_gamma   90.00
#
_symmetry.space_group_name_H-M   'P 1'
#
loop_
_entity.id
_entity.type
_entity.pdbx_description
1 polymer ?
#
loop_
_entity_poly.entity_id
_entity_poly.type
_entity_poly.pdbx_seq_one_letter_code
_entity_poly.pdbx_strand_id
1 'polypeptide(L)'
;MPKPVRDTEKARRAAKDPARPGEECRAEPREFLPIVDRARCEGKRDCIDVCPQDVFEVRRMDDHDFAKLGFLAKIKSRVHGRLTAYTPRADACRACGLCVVVCPERAIRLEARPNI
;
A
#
# COMPACT_ATOMS: atom_id res chain seq x y z
N MET A 1 10.35 -14.31 10.30
CA MET A 1 9.79 -13.30 11.23
C MET A 1 8.29 -13.54 11.30
N PRO A 2 7.68 -13.62 12.49
CA PRO A 2 6.22 -13.71 12.60
C PRO A 2 5.58 -12.46 11.99
N LYS A 3 4.42 -12.60 11.33
CA LYS A 3 3.71 -11.46 10.73
C LYS A 3 3.30 -10.48 11.83
N PRO A 4 3.48 -9.16 11.62
CA PRO A 4 2.99 -8.18 12.59
C PRO A 4 1.47 -8.33 12.73
N VAL A 5 1.00 -8.39 13.96
CA VAL A 5 -0.43 -8.35 14.25
C VAL A 5 -0.95 -6.98 13.82
N ARG A 6 -2.07 -6.96 13.09
CA ARG A 6 -2.71 -5.73 12.61
C ARG A 6 -2.98 -4.76 13.77
N ASP A 7 -2.66 -3.49 13.60
CA ASP A 7 -3.01 -2.41 14.52
C ASP A 7 -4.51 -2.08 14.38
N THR A 8 -5.31 -2.59 15.32
CA THR A 8 -6.77 -2.47 15.29
C THR A 8 -7.25 -1.06 15.56
N GLU A 9 -6.54 -0.27 16.36
CA GLU A 9 -6.92 1.12 16.66
C GLU A 9 -6.70 2.00 15.43
N LYS A 10 -5.52 1.90 14.81
CA LYS A 10 -5.19 2.61 13.58
C LYS A 10 -6.12 2.24 12.45
N ALA A 11 -6.43 0.95 12.29
CA ALA A 11 -7.42 0.48 11.32
C ALA A 11 -8.81 1.07 11.59
N ARG A 12 -9.26 1.13 12.85
CA ARG A 12 -10.55 1.73 13.22
C ARG A 12 -10.60 3.23 12.95
N ARG A 13 -9.49 3.96 13.18
CA ARG A 13 -9.39 5.40 12.88
C ARG A 13 -9.46 5.63 11.36
N ALA A 14 -8.68 4.89 10.59
CA ALA A 14 -8.70 4.92 9.14
C ALA A 14 -10.08 4.56 8.57
N ALA A 15 -10.78 3.62 9.20
CA ALA A 15 -12.12 3.22 8.78
C ALA A 15 -13.17 4.33 8.89
N LYS A 16 -12.95 5.31 9.78
CA LYS A 16 -13.81 6.48 10.01
C LYS A 16 -13.38 7.71 9.22
N ASP A 17 -12.29 7.64 8.46
CA ASP A 17 -11.79 8.78 7.70
C ASP A 17 -12.79 9.12 6.57
N PRO A 18 -13.30 10.37 6.50
CA PRO A 18 -14.28 10.77 5.48
C PRO A 18 -13.71 10.73 4.05
N ALA A 19 -12.39 10.75 3.88
CA ALA A 19 -11.72 10.65 2.59
C ALA A 19 -11.39 9.19 2.21
N ARG A 20 -11.84 8.20 2.98
CA ARG A 20 -11.60 6.77 2.71
C ARG A 20 -12.27 6.35 1.38
N PRO A 21 -11.48 5.93 0.37
CA PRO A 21 -12.04 5.47 -0.90
C PRO A 21 -12.36 3.96 -0.89
N GLY A 22 -12.89 3.45 -2.00
CA GLY A 22 -13.12 2.02 -2.22
C GLY A 22 -14.43 1.51 -1.60
N GLU A 23 -14.56 0.19 -1.51
CA GLU A 23 -15.81 -0.51 -1.22
C GLU A 23 -15.92 -0.98 0.25
N GLU A 24 -15.20 -0.34 1.18
CA GLU A 24 -15.28 -0.65 2.61
C GLU A 24 -15.08 -2.14 2.98
N CYS A 25 -14.19 -2.85 2.27
CA CYS A 25 -13.94 -4.29 2.38
C CYS A 25 -15.01 -5.20 1.74
N ARG A 26 -15.95 -4.66 0.96
CA ARG A 26 -17.05 -5.42 0.36
C ARG A 26 -16.85 -5.80 -1.10
N ALA A 27 -15.80 -5.30 -1.77
CA ALA A 27 -15.49 -5.74 -3.13
C ALA A 27 -15.15 -7.25 -3.16
N GLU A 28 -15.43 -7.89 -4.29
CA GLU A 28 -14.98 -9.26 -4.50
C GLU A 28 -13.45 -9.29 -4.74
N PRO A 29 -12.76 -10.39 -4.36
CA PRO A 29 -11.34 -10.53 -4.67
C PRO A 29 -11.11 -10.39 -6.17
N ARG A 30 -9.98 -9.79 -6.54
CA ARG A 30 -9.58 -9.49 -7.93
C ARG A 30 -10.42 -8.43 -8.66
N GLU A 31 -11.44 -7.82 -8.06
CA GLU A 31 -12.10 -6.66 -8.68
C GLU A 31 -11.25 -5.39 -8.58
N PHE A 32 -10.40 -5.29 -7.55
CA PHE A 32 -9.55 -4.13 -7.32
C PHE A 32 -8.12 -4.51 -6.97
N LEU A 33 -7.20 -3.60 -7.27
CA LEU A 33 -5.81 -3.68 -6.83
C LEU A 33 -5.34 -2.39 -6.16
N PRO A 34 -4.51 -2.50 -5.10
CA PRO A 34 -3.74 -1.38 -4.63
C PRO A 34 -2.53 -1.16 -5.54
N ILE A 35 -2.42 0.06 -6.07
CA ILE A 35 -1.27 0.51 -6.84
C ILE A 35 -0.40 1.39 -5.94
N VAL A 36 0.89 1.07 -5.89
CA VAL A 36 1.90 1.81 -5.12
C VAL A 36 2.75 2.65 -6.07
N ASP A 37 2.71 3.97 -5.89
CA ASP A 37 3.67 4.89 -6.48
C ASP A 37 5.01 4.80 -5.73
N ARG A 38 5.96 4.07 -6.35
CA ARG A 38 7.30 3.85 -5.80
C ARG A 38 8.19 5.10 -5.81
N ALA A 39 7.83 6.14 -6.56
CA ALA A 39 8.54 7.42 -6.51
C ALA A 39 8.17 8.23 -5.25
N ARG A 40 7.01 7.94 -4.63
CA ARG A 40 6.53 8.60 -3.41
C ARG A 40 6.70 7.75 -2.16
N CYS A 41 6.51 6.43 -2.25
CA CYS A 41 6.51 5.53 -1.10
C CYS A 41 7.86 5.54 -0.35
N GLU A 42 7.83 5.83 0.95
CA GLU A 42 8.99 5.84 1.84
C GLU A 42 9.12 4.57 2.72
N GLY A 43 8.28 3.56 2.51
CA GLY A 43 8.35 2.31 3.27
C GLY A 43 8.02 2.42 4.77
N LYS A 44 7.13 3.35 5.16
CA LYS A 44 6.70 3.58 6.57
C LYS A 44 5.92 2.44 7.22
N ARG A 45 5.43 1.48 6.42
CA ARG A 45 4.70 0.26 6.85
C ARG A 45 3.27 0.44 7.35
N ASP A 46 2.71 1.65 7.34
CA ASP A 46 1.32 1.89 7.77
C ASP A 46 0.28 1.04 7.03
N CYS A 47 0.54 0.70 5.76
CA CYS A 47 -0.34 -0.15 4.96
C CYS A 47 -0.39 -1.60 5.48
N ILE A 48 0.72 -2.13 6.02
CA ILE A 48 0.77 -3.46 6.63
C ILE A 48 -0.04 -3.45 7.92
N ASP A 49 0.11 -2.40 8.72
CA ASP A 49 -0.54 -2.29 10.03
C ASP A 49 -2.06 -2.31 9.94
N VAL A 50 -2.66 -1.89 8.81
CA VAL A 50 -4.12 -1.77 8.68
C VAL A 50 -4.77 -2.73 7.68
N CYS A 51 -4.01 -3.37 6.78
CA CYS A 51 -4.60 -4.18 5.72
C CYS A 51 -5.19 -5.49 6.29
N PRO A 52 -6.52 -5.70 6.25
CA PRO A 52 -7.13 -6.91 6.80
C PRO A 52 -6.83 -8.17 5.99
N GLN A 53 -6.43 -8.01 4.73
CA GLN A 53 -6.10 -9.10 3.81
C GLN A 53 -4.58 -9.29 3.67
N ASP A 54 -3.78 -8.51 4.40
CA ASP A 54 -2.31 -8.58 4.42
C ASP A 54 -1.74 -8.64 2.98
N VAL A 55 -2.19 -7.69 2.16
CA VAL A 55 -1.84 -7.58 0.72
C VAL A 55 -0.41 -7.08 0.54
N PHE A 56 0.08 -6.28 1.49
CA PHE A 56 1.31 -5.52 1.37
C PHE A 56 2.50 -6.24 1.98
N GLU A 57 3.65 -6.04 1.36
CA GLU A 57 4.96 -6.38 1.91
C GLU A 57 5.86 -5.15 1.76
N VAL A 58 6.46 -4.68 2.85
CA VAL A 58 7.43 -3.59 2.81
C VAL A 58 8.82 -4.17 2.94
N ARG A 59 9.59 -4.04 1.86
CA ARG A 59 10.95 -4.55 1.74
C ARG A 59 11.81 -3.55 0.98
N ARG A 60 13.11 -3.85 0.87
CA ARG A 60 13.98 -3.09 -0.01
C ARG A 60 13.49 -3.22 -1.46
N MET A 61 13.47 -2.09 -2.16
CA MET A 61 13.08 -1.99 -3.56
C MET A 61 14.08 -2.72 -4.45
N ASP A 62 13.56 -3.52 -5.37
CA ASP A 62 14.35 -4.22 -6.37
C ASP A 62 15.11 -3.24 -7.25
N ASP A 63 16.30 -3.62 -7.71
CA ASP A 63 17.13 -2.74 -8.54
C ASP A 63 16.45 -2.36 -9.85
N HIS A 64 15.65 -3.25 -10.44
CA HIS A 64 14.86 -2.98 -11.64
C HIS A 64 13.81 -1.88 -11.42
N ASP A 65 13.09 -1.90 -10.29
CA ASP A 65 12.11 -0.85 -9.99
C ASP A 65 12.77 0.45 -9.59
N PHE A 66 13.88 0.36 -8.85
CA PHE A 66 14.69 1.52 -8.49
C PHE A 66 15.26 2.21 -9.73
N ALA A 67 15.67 1.45 -10.75
CA ALA A 67 16.20 1.98 -12.01
C ALA A 67 15.18 2.88 -12.73
N LYS A 68 13.88 2.55 -12.66
CA LYS A 68 12.77 3.33 -13.26
C LYS A 68 12.50 4.67 -12.58
N LEU A 69 13.03 4.88 -11.38
CA LEU A 69 12.82 6.15 -10.66
C LEU A 69 13.61 7.30 -11.30
N GLY A 70 12.99 8.48 -11.31
CA GLY A 70 13.67 9.75 -11.62
C GLY A 70 14.73 10.12 -10.57
N PHE A 71 15.62 11.05 -10.90
CA PHE A 71 16.77 11.43 -10.06
C PHE A 71 16.38 11.82 -8.62
N LEU A 72 15.41 12.72 -8.46
CA LEU A 72 14.95 13.18 -7.14
C LEU A 72 14.33 12.03 -6.33
N ALA A 73 13.53 11.18 -6.97
CA ALA A 73 12.93 10.01 -6.33
C ALA A 73 13.99 8.98 -5.90
N LYS A 74 15.07 8.80 -6.66
CA LYS A 74 16.20 7.94 -6.27
C LYS A 74 16.91 8.47 -5.01
N ILE A 75 17.13 9.78 -4.92
CA ILE A 75 17.72 10.41 -3.73
C ILE A 75 16.80 10.20 -2.52
N LYS A 76 15.52 10.57 -2.64
CA LYS A 76 14.52 10.38 -1.59
C LYS A 76 14.48 8.92 -1.12
N SER A 77 14.35 7.99 -2.07
CA SER A 77 14.33 6.54 -1.77
C SER A 77 15.57 6.10 -1.00
N ARG A 78 16.78 6.57 -1.36
CA ARG A 78 18.02 6.24 -0.64
C ARG A 78 18.02 6.75 0.81
N VAL A 79 17.55 7.98 1.05
CA VAL A 79 17.42 8.55 2.39
C VAL A 79 16.48 7.71 3.27
N HIS A 80 15.46 7.10 2.67
CA HIS A 80 14.53 6.19 3.36
C HIS A 80 14.91 4.70 3.24
N GLY A 81 16.20 4.39 3.11
CA GLY A 81 16.71 3.03 3.15
C GLY A 81 16.35 2.16 1.94
N ARG A 82 15.92 2.78 0.84
CA ARG A 82 15.36 2.14 -0.36
C ARG A 82 14.19 1.21 -0.03
N LEU A 83 13.44 1.46 1.03
CA LEU A 83 12.26 0.66 1.37
C LEU A 83 11.05 1.10 0.54
N THR A 84 10.22 0.14 0.14
CA THR A 84 8.96 0.42 -0.57
C THR A 84 7.95 -0.70 -0.31
N ALA A 85 6.67 -0.41 -0.55
CA ALA A 85 5.61 -1.41 -0.47
C ALA A 85 5.43 -2.13 -1.82
N TYR A 86 5.42 -3.45 -1.77
CA TYR A 86 4.97 -4.36 -2.82
C TYR A 86 3.62 -4.96 -2.42
N THR A 87 2.91 -5.51 -3.40
CA THR A 87 1.56 -6.08 -3.21
C THR A 87 1.49 -7.53 -3.71
N PRO A 88 2.30 -8.46 -3.17
CA PRO A 88 2.38 -9.84 -3.66
C PRO A 88 1.04 -10.59 -3.57
N ARG A 89 0.10 -10.13 -2.74
CA ARG A 89 -1.24 -10.72 -2.61
C ARG A 89 -2.34 -9.76 -3.05
N ALA A 90 -2.07 -8.95 -4.07
CA ALA A 90 -3.02 -7.94 -4.56
C ALA A 90 -4.39 -8.54 -4.94
N ASP A 91 -4.42 -9.80 -5.41
CA ASP A 91 -5.65 -10.56 -5.69
C ASP A 91 -6.61 -10.68 -4.49
N ALA A 92 -6.11 -10.67 -3.26
CA ALA A 92 -6.93 -10.75 -2.05
C ALA A 92 -7.52 -9.39 -1.64
N CYS A 93 -7.19 -8.30 -2.35
CA CYS A 93 -7.68 -6.98 -2.00
C CYS A 93 -9.21 -6.91 -2.08
N ARG A 94 -9.84 -6.46 -1.00
CA ARG A 94 -11.29 -6.21 -0.89
C ARG A 94 -11.65 -4.73 -1.05
N ALA A 95 -10.78 -3.96 -1.73
CA ALA A 95 -10.93 -2.51 -1.93
C ALA A 95 -11.23 -1.70 -0.66
N CYS A 96 -10.62 -2.04 0.49
CA CYS A 96 -11.03 -1.45 1.77
C CYS A 96 -10.74 0.04 1.95
N GLY A 97 -9.83 0.65 1.18
CA GLY A 97 -9.45 2.05 1.32
C GLY A 97 -8.55 2.41 2.51
N LEU A 98 -8.40 1.54 3.52
CA LEU A 98 -7.64 1.86 4.74
C LEU A 98 -6.19 2.23 4.43
N CYS A 99 -5.53 1.44 3.59
CA CYS A 99 -4.14 1.68 3.17
C CYS A 99 -3.93 3.03 2.46
N VAL A 100 -4.96 3.57 1.81
CA VAL A 100 -4.89 4.85 1.09
C VAL A 100 -4.83 6.00 2.09
N VAL A 101 -5.75 6.03 3.05
CA VAL A 101 -5.85 7.14 4.02
C VAL A 101 -4.77 7.12 5.09
N VAL A 102 -4.22 5.95 5.45
CA VAL A 102 -3.09 5.90 6.39
C VAL A 102 -1.74 6.16 5.76
N CYS A 103 -1.63 6.20 4.44
CA CYS A 103 -0.34 6.41 3.78
C CYS A 103 0.07 7.89 3.90
N PRO A 104 1.11 8.24 4.70
CA PRO A 104 1.49 9.63 4.90
C PRO A 104 1.99 10.28 3.59
N GLU A 105 2.55 9.47 2.69
CA GLU A 105 3.10 9.91 1.40
C GLU A 105 2.06 10.00 0.28
N ARG A 106 0.79 9.62 0.55
CA ARG A 106 -0.26 9.49 -0.49
C ARG A 106 0.22 8.69 -1.70
N ALA A 107 0.96 7.62 -1.42
CA ALA A 107 1.62 6.79 -2.43
C ALA A 107 0.77 5.59 -2.86
N ILE A 108 -0.41 5.40 -2.30
CA ILE A 108 -1.27 4.24 -2.54
C ILE A 108 -2.61 4.71 -3.07
N ARG A 109 -3.11 4.05 -4.12
CA ARG A 109 -4.46 4.23 -4.66
C ARG A 109 -5.07 2.87 -4.99
N LEU A 110 -6.39 2.80 -5.09
CA LEU A 110 -7.10 1.62 -5.56
C LEU A 110 -7.49 1.81 -7.02
N GLU A 111 -7.29 0.78 -7.83
CA GLU A 111 -7.79 0.71 -9.21
C GLU A 111 -8.69 -0.50 -9.37
N ALA A 112 -9.79 -0.34 -10.12
CA ALA A 112 -10.54 -1.48 -10.61
C ALA A 112 -9.66 -2.27 -11.57
N ARG A 113 -9.67 -3.61 -11.47
CA ARG A 113 -9.08 -4.44 -12.49
C ARG A 113 -9.95 -4.35 -13.74
N PRO A 114 -9.38 -4.03 -14.92
CA PRO A 114 -10.08 -4.26 -16.16
C PRO A 114 -10.33 -5.77 -16.30
N ASN A 115 -11.58 -6.16 -16.55
CA ASN A 115 -11.94 -7.53 -16.88
C ASN A 115 -11.20 -7.92 -18.17
N ILE A 116 -10.18 -8.77 -18.06
CA ILE A 116 -9.55 -9.47 -19.19
C ILE A 116 -10.09 -10.89 -19.20
#